data_AF-A0A943SJT4-F1
#
_entry.id   AF-A0A943SJT4-F1
#
_cell.length_a   1.000
_cell.length_b   1.000
_cell.length_c   1.000
_cell.angle_alpha   90.00
_cell.angle_beta   90.00
_cell.angle_gamma   90.00
#
_symmetry.space_group_name_H-M   'P 1'
#
loop_
_entity.id
_entity.type
_entity.pdbx_description
1 polymer ?
#
loop_
_entity_poly.entity_id
_entity_poly.type
_entity_poly.pdbx_seq_one_letter_code
_entity_poly.pdbx_strand_id
1 'polypeptide(L)'
;MIDPALFDALLQQLSLDYACAPSDFLRSDCLIVPFRALPGRRQFGQEPPFWQMVTLGKGAVLCVHPCILEECQRICQGKRGIWLFEYPNLRQFDELLRPHGYTVFGSFHHYLPGPCAATPELRPNTRWFEREEITKERFGCAFPNAMGFDSARPDVLAVALYQGEQIAALAGASADCAQFWQIGIDVLPEF
;
A
#
# COMPACT_ATOMS: atom_id res chain seq x y z
N MET A 1 -8.15 -8.19 -18.46
CA MET A 1 -8.15 -6.71 -18.35
C MET A 1 -8.62 -6.35 -16.95
N ILE A 2 -8.12 -5.26 -16.37
CA ILE A 2 -8.57 -4.77 -15.05
C ILE A 2 -10.03 -4.31 -15.17
N ASP A 3 -10.85 -4.60 -14.16
CA ASP A 3 -12.22 -4.09 -14.08
C ASP A 3 -12.21 -2.54 -14.06
N PRO A 4 -12.94 -1.85 -14.96
CA PRO A 4 -12.98 -0.40 -15.00
C PRO A 4 -13.42 0.25 -13.68
N ALA A 5 -14.41 -0.31 -12.99
CA ALA A 5 -14.90 0.23 -11.74
C ALA A 5 -13.85 0.10 -10.61
N LEU A 6 -13.11 -1.00 -10.62
CA LEU A 6 -11.99 -1.21 -9.70
C LEU A 6 -10.85 -0.23 -9.97
N PHE A 7 -10.55 0.02 -11.24
CA PHE A 7 -9.52 0.97 -11.64
C PHE A 7 -9.92 2.41 -11.26
N ASP A 8 -11.18 2.80 -11.49
CA ASP A 8 -11.70 4.09 -11.07
C ASP A 8 -11.64 4.26 -9.55
N ALA A 9 -12.03 3.24 -8.78
CA ALA A 9 -11.88 3.24 -7.32
C ALA A 9 -10.42 3.43 -6.88
N LEU A 10 -9.46 2.78 -7.56
CA LEU A 10 -8.04 2.96 -7.29
C LEU A 10 -7.62 4.42 -7.51
N LEU A 11 -8.01 5.02 -8.64
CA LEU A 11 -7.67 6.41 -8.95
C LEU A 11 -8.27 7.37 -7.92
N GLN A 12 -9.50 7.13 -7.48
CA GLN A 12 -10.14 7.91 -6.42
C GLN A 12 -9.35 7.79 -5.10
N GLN A 13 -9.01 6.57 -4.68
CA GLN A 13 -8.24 6.39 -3.45
C GLN A 13 -6.86 7.05 -3.52
N LEU A 14 -6.13 6.87 -4.62
CA LEU A 14 -4.82 7.49 -4.79
C LEU A 14 -4.91 9.03 -4.83
N SER A 15 -6.00 9.60 -5.36
CA SER A 15 -6.22 11.04 -5.35
C SER A 15 -6.32 11.62 -3.93
N LEU A 16 -6.91 10.86 -3.00
CA LEU A 16 -6.96 11.20 -1.58
C LEU A 16 -5.59 11.04 -0.92
N ASP A 17 -4.89 9.94 -1.23
CA ASP A 17 -3.57 9.63 -0.67
C ASP A 17 -2.50 10.66 -1.07
N TYR A 18 -2.55 11.15 -2.31
CA TYR A 18 -1.54 12.04 -2.89
C TYR A 18 -2.00 13.50 -3.02
N ALA A 19 -3.23 13.82 -2.62
CA ALA A 19 -3.80 15.17 -2.70
C ALA A 19 -3.79 15.79 -4.11
N CYS A 20 -4.16 15.00 -5.12
CA CYS A 20 -4.21 15.40 -6.53
C CYS A 20 -5.56 15.00 -7.16
N ALA A 21 -5.74 15.21 -8.47
CA ALA A 21 -6.92 14.73 -9.18
C ALA A 21 -6.72 13.28 -9.67
N PRO A 22 -7.78 12.46 -9.78
CA PRO A 22 -7.70 11.11 -10.35
C PRO A 22 -7.05 11.07 -11.76
N SER A 23 -7.31 12.09 -12.59
CA SER A 23 -6.75 12.20 -13.94
C SER A 23 -5.23 12.37 -13.96
N ASP A 24 -4.63 12.81 -12.85
CA ASP A 24 -3.18 13.06 -12.79
C ASP A 24 -2.36 11.77 -12.91
N PHE A 25 -2.90 10.64 -12.46
CA PHE A 25 -2.25 9.33 -12.62
C PHE A 25 -2.27 8.79 -14.05
N LEU A 26 -3.05 9.39 -14.94
CA LEU A 26 -3.15 9.01 -16.36
C LEU A 26 -2.15 9.77 -17.24
N ARG A 27 -1.48 10.77 -16.67
CA ARG A 27 -0.47 11.57 -17.35
C ARG A 27 0.79 10.74 -17.65
N SER A 28 1.62 11.24 -18.55
CA SER A 28 2.91 10.64 -18.91
C SER A 28 4.11 11.30 -18.22
N ASP A 29 3.93 12.51 -17.68
CA ASP A 29 4.95 13.29 -16.97
C ASP A 29 4.83 13.13 -15.44
N CYS A 30 5.68 13.85 -14.72
CA CYS A 30 5.68 13.85 -13.27
C CYS A 30 4.84 15.01 -12.75
N LEU A 31 3.96 14.74 -11.79
CA LEU A 31 3.27 15.75 -11.01
C LEU A 31 3.86 15.79 -9.60
N ILE A 32 4.20 16.97 -9.11
CA ILE A 32 4.69 17.18 -7.74
C ILE A 32 3.69 18.09 -7.05
N VAL A 33 3.08 17.60 -5.98
CA VAL A 33 2.08 18.32 -5.19
C VAL A 33 2.51 18.41 -3.72
N PRO A 34 2.19 19.52 -3.03
CA PRO A 34 2.39 19.60 -1.60
C PRO A 34 1.41 18.68 -0.86
N PHE A 35 1.87 18.04 0.21
CA PHE A 35 1.03 17.21 1.05
C PHE A 35 -0.18 17.99 1.61
N ARG A 36 -1.35 17.33 1.61
CA ARG A 36 -2.56 17.76 2.32
C ARG A 36 -3.21 16.53 2.95
N ALA A 37 -3.59 16.64 4.21
CA ALA A 37 -4.28 15.57 4.93
C ALA A 37 -5.76 15.51 4.54
N LEU A 38 -6.06 14.93 3.36
CA LEU A 38 -7.44 14.78 2.90
C LEU A 38 -8.18 13.69 3.69
N PRO A 39 -9.46 13.89 4.05
CA PRO A 39 -10.30 12.85 4.63
C PRO A 39 -10.39 11.64 3.71
N GLY A 40 -10.28 10.43 4.27
CA GLY A 40 -10.38 9.16 3.52
C GLY A 40 -9.07 8.67 2.88
N ARG A 41 -7.96 9.42 3.00
CA ARG A 41 -6.64 8.88 2.63
C ARG A 41 -6.29 7.66 3.52
N ARG A 42 -5.49 6.74 2.98
CA ARG A 42 -4.88 5.67 3.76
C ARG A 42 -3.89 6.22 4.77
N GLN A 43 -3.85 5.62 5.97
CA GLN A 43 -3.01 6.06 7.08
C GLN A 43 -2.13 4.91 7.56
N PHE A 44 -0.84 4.94 7.21
CA PHE A 44 0.13 3.91 7.61
C PHE A 44 0.93 4.29 8.86
N GLY A 45 0.73 5.49 9.39
CA GLY A 45 1.40 6.01 10.59
C GLY A 45 0.68 7.24 11.13
N GLN A 46 1.06 7.66 12.33
CA GLN A 46 0.47 8.82 13.01
C GLN A 46 0.89 10.13 12.35
N GLU A 47 2.13 10.20 11.86
CA GLU A 47 2.67 11.39 11.21
C GLU A 47 2.32 11.44 9.72
N PRO A 48 2.11 12.63 9.16
CA PRO A 48 1.94 12.79 7.72
C PRO A 48 3.22 12.37 6.97
N PRO A 49 3.10 11.79 5.75
CA PRO A 49 4.26 11.46 4.95
C PRO A 49 5.03 12.74 4.57
N PHE A 50 6.33 12.76 4.86
CA PHE A 50 7.21 13.84 4.41
C PHE A 50 7.46 13.78 2.89
N TRP A 51 7.48 12.57 2.34
CA TRP A 51 7.68 12.31 0.92
C TRP A 51 7.07 10.95 0.56
N GLN A 52 6.37 10.89 -0.57
CA GLN A 52 5.88 9.65 -1.16
C GLN A 52 5.71 9.82 -2.67
N MET A 53 5.84 8.72 -3.42
CA MET A 53 5.77 8.71 -4.87
C MET A 53 5.05 7.45 -5.37
N VAL A 54 4.17 7.61 -6.36
CA VAL A 54 3.43 6.50 -6.99
C VAL A 54 3.46 6.61 -8.51
N THR A 55 3.46 5.46 -9.17
CA THR A 55 3.28 5.34 -10.62
C THR A 55 2.32 4.20 -10.94
N LEU A 56 1.54 4.36 -12.01
CA LEU A 56 0.75 3.29 -12.64
C LEU A 56 1.40 2.81 -13.96
N GLY A 57 2.70 3.08 -14.15
CA GLY A 57 3.48 2.63 -15.31
C GLY A 57 3.73 3.68 -16.42
N LYS A 58 3.13 4.87 -16.31
CA LYS A 58 3.35 6.00 -17.24
C LYS A 58 4.05 7.16 -16.53
N GLY A 59 3.26 8.13 -16.08
CA GLY A 59 3.72 9.24 -15.24
C GLY A 59 3.95 8.82 -13.79
N ALA A 60 4.26 9.79 -12.95
CA ALA A 60 4.39 9.61 -11.52
C ALA A 60 3.79 10.80 -10.79
N VAL A 61 3.20 10.56 -9.62
CA VAL A 61 2.75 11.62 -8.72
C VAL A 61 3.60 11.54 -7.46
N LEU A 62 4.20 12.67 -7.11
CA LEU A 62 4.93 12.87 -5.87
C LEU A 62 4.10 13.77 -4.97
N CYS A 63 3.88 13.33 -3.74
CA CYS A 63 3.24 14.13 -2.70
C CYS A 63 4.28 14.35 -1.60
N VAL A 64 4.65 15.62 -1.39
CA VAL A 64 5.85 15.99 -0.65
C VAL A 64 5.60 17.12 0.34
N HIS A 65 6.42 17.19 1.39
CA HIS A 65 6.42 18.32 2.30
C HIS A 65 6.75 19.62 1.53
N PRO A 66 6.06 20.75 1.80
CA PRO A 66 6.26 21.99 1.04
C PRO A 66 7.71 22.50 0.97
N CYS A 67 8.54 22.20 1.97
CA CYS A 67 9.92 22.68 2.02
C CYS A 67 10.88 22.03 1.01
N ILE A 68 10.49 20.92 0.35
CA ILE A 68 11.30 20.24 -0.67
C ILE A 68 10.62 20.24 -2.06
N LEU A 69 9.56 21.04 -2.22
CA LEU A 69 8.73 21.06 -3.43
C LEU A 69 9.56 21.46 -4.65
N GLU A 70 10.33 22.54 -4.55
CA GLU A 70 11.15 23.07 -5.65
C GLU A 70 12.30 22.12 -6.04
N GLU A 71 12.96 21.52 -5.05
CA GLU A 71 14.00 20.52 -5.25
C GLU A 71 13.45 19.29 -5.96
N CYS A 72 12.27 18.81 -5.56
CA CYS A 72 11.60 17.69 -6.23
C CYS A 72 11.27 18.04 -7.70
N GLN A 73 10.79 19.27 -7.96
CA GLN A 73 10.52 19.74 -9.32
C GLN A 73 11.80 19.75 -10.17
N ARG A 74 12.93 20.23 -9.61
CA ARG A 74 14.24 20.21 -10.28
C ARG A 74 14.70 18.78 -10.59
N ILE A 75 14.59 17.86 -9.63
CA ILE A 75 14.97 16.45 -9.83
C ILE A 75 14.11 15.79 -10.91
N CYS A 76 12.82 16.11 -10.97
CA CYS A 76 11.90 15.49 -11.93
C CYS A 76 11.95 16.12 -13.34
N GLN A 77 12.57 17.29 -13.50
CA GLN A 77 12.57 18.04 -14.76
C GLN A 77 13.14 17.21 -15.91
N GLY A 78 12.36 17.06 -16.98
CA GLY A 78 12.76 16.32 -18.19
C GLY A 78 12.76 14.79 -18.03
N LYS A 79 12.36 14.24 -16.88
CA LYS A 79 12.29 12.80 -16.64
C LYS A 79 10.87 12.26 -16.86
N ARG A 80 10.78 11.03 -17.34
CA ARG A 80 9.52 10.27 -17.34
C ARG A 80 9.24 9.73 -15.94
N GLY A 81 7.98 9.74 -15.52
CA GLY A 81 7.61 9.33 -14.17
C GLY A 81 8.08 7.92 -13.79
N ILE A 82 7.91 6.96 -14.69
CA ILE A 82 8.38 5.58 -14.45
C ILE A 82 9.89 5.47 -14.20
N TRP A 83 10.71 6.34 -14.79
CA TRP A 83 12.17 6.32 -14.59
C TRP A 83 12.58 6.81 -13.21
N LEU A 84 11.73 7.55 -12.50
CA LEU A 84 12.03 8.01 -11.15
C LEU A 84 12.21 6.86 -10.15
N PHE A 85 11.68 5.68 -10.47
CA PHE A 85 11.78 4.46 -9.66
C PHE A 85 13.07 3.67 -9.92
N GLU A 86 13.91 4.12 -10.85
CA GLU A 86 15.23 3.54 -11.08
C GLU A 86 16.24 4.03 -10.01
N TYR A 87 17.18 3.16 -9.65
CA TYR A 87 18.14 3.42 -8.57
C TYR A 87 18.85 4.79 -8.66
N PRO A 88 19.36 5.26 -9.83
CA PRO A 88 20.01 6.57 -9.91
C PRO A 88 19.10 7.75 -9.56
N ASN A 89 17.80 7.63 -9.82
CA ASN A 89 16.82 8.66 -9.48
C ASN A 89 16.37 8.56 -8.02
N LEU A 90 16.16 7.34 -7.51
CA LEU A 90 15.89 7.12 -6.09
C LEU A 90 17.03 7.64 -5.20
N ARG A 91 18.28 7.48 -5.63
CA ARG A 91 19.45 8.01 -4.91
C ARG A 91 19.45 9.54 -4.81
N GLN A 92 18.97 10.26 -5.83
CA GLN A 92 18.84 11.72 -5.78
C GLN A 92 17.80 12.15 -4.74
N PHE A 93 16.67 11.43 -4.65
CA PHE A 93 15.68 11.68 -3.60
C PHE A 93 16.23 11.34 -2.22
N ASP A 94 16.98 10.25 -2.06
CA ASP A 94 17.62 9.92 -0.79
C ASP A 94 18.59 11.02 -0.33
N GLU A 95 19.41 11.56 -1.25
CA GLU A 95 20.29 12.69 -0.98
C GLU A 95 19.54 13.95 -0.57
N LEU A 96 18.39 14.24 -1.20
CA LEU A 96 17.50 15.35 -0.84
C LEU A 96 16.86 15.17 0.54
N LEU A 97 16.47 13.95 0.89
CA LEU A 97 15.73 13.64 2.13
C LEU A 97 16.63 13.61 3.37
N ARG A 98 17.91 13.24 3.20
CA ARG A 98 18.86 13.02 4.30
C ARG A 98 19.04 14.22 5.25
N PRO A 99 19.17 15.48 4.78
CA PRO A 99 19.26 16.65 5.68
C PRO A 99 18.01 16.86 6.54
N HIS A 100 16.87 16.28 6.14
CA HIS A 100 15.61 16.34 6.87
C HIS A 100 15.40 15.14 7.81
N GLY A 101 16.37 14.23 7.92
CA GLY A 101 16.28 13.03 8.77
C GLY A 101 15.51 11.87 8.14
N TYR A 102 15.26 11.91 6.83
CA TYR A 102 14.55 10.86 6.09
C TYR A 102 15.49 10.14 5.11
N THR A 103 15.17 8.89 4.78
CA THR A 103 15.83 8.08 3.76
C THR A 103 14.78 7.37 2.91
N VAL A 104 15.10 7.09 1.65
CA VAL A 104 14.20 6.30 0.79
C VAL A 104 14.24 4.85 1.26
N PHE A 105 13.12 4.37 1.82
CA PHE A 105 13.03 2.98 2.30
C PHE A 105 13.07 1.96 1.15
N GLY A 106 12.33 2.23 0.06
CA GLY A 106 12.25 1.33 -1.09
C GLY A 106 10.97 1.55 -1.89
N SER A 107 10.72 0.65 -2.84
CA SER A 107 9.52 0.62 -3.67
C SER A 107 8.65 -0.59 -3.35
N PHE A 108 7.34 -0.38 -3.21
CA PHE A 108 6.37 -1.43 -2.93
C PHE A 108 5.45 -1.64 -4.13
N HIS A 109 5.33 -2.88 -4.57
CA HIS A 109 4.41 -3.26 -5.65
C HIS A 109 3.04 -3.56 -5.04
N HIS A 110 2.02 -2.86 -5.52
CA HIS A 110 0.64 -3.10 -5.15
C HIS A 110 -0.10 -3.72 -6.32
N TYR A 111 -0.93 -4.71 -6.03
CA TYR A 111 -1.69 -5.46 -7.03
C TYR A 111 -3.18 -5.26 -6.79
N LEU A 112 -3.92 -5.06 -7.88
CA LEU A 112 -5.38 -5.12 -7.86
C LEU A 112 -5.83 -6.56 -8.11
N PRO A 113 -6.96 -7.00 -7.51
CA PRO A 113 -7.54 -8.29 -7.85
C PRO A 113 -7.87 -8.34 -9.33
N GLY A 114 -7.38 -9.39 -9.99
CA GLY A 114 -7.69 -9.70 -11.38
C GLY A 114 -8.76 -10.79 -11.49
N PRO A 115 -9.29 -11.03 -12.70
CA PRO A 115 -10.14 -12.19 -12.94
C PRO A 115 -9.42 -13.47 -12.53
N CYS A 116 -10.02 -14.24 -11.61
CA CYS A 116 -9.52 -15.56 -11.23
C CYS A 116 -10.37 -16.61 -11.94
N ALA A 117 -9.76 -17.36 -12.87
CA ALA A 117 -10.45 -18.43 -13.59
C ALA A 117 -10.56 -19.72 -12.77
N ALA A 118 -9.75 -19.85 -11.71
CA ALA A 118 -9.73 -21.01 -10.84
C ALA A 118 -10.57 -20.75 -9.58
N THR A 119 -11.46 -21.67 -9.25
CA THR A 119 -12.00 -21.77 -7.91
C THR A 119 -10.95 -22.45 -7.04
N PRO A 120 -10.39 -21.80 -6.02
CA PRO A 120 -9.41 -22.45 -5.15
C PRO A 120 -10.07 -23.62 -4.43
N GLU A 121 -9.40 -24.78 -4.40
CA GLU A 121 -9.83 -25.89 -3.55
C GLU A 121 -9.62 -25.51 -2.09
N LEU A 122 -10.71 -25.42 -1.34
CA LEU A 122 -10.64 -25.20 0.10
C LEU A 122 -9.96 -26.39 0.76
N ARG A 123 -8.84 -26.14 1.44
CA ARG A 123 -8.22 -27.15 2.29
C ARG A 123 -9.16 -27.39 3.49
N PRO A 124 -9.46 -28.65 3.86
CA PRO A 124 -10.46 -28.94 4.90
C PRO A 124 -10.11 -28.35 6.27
N ASN A 125 -8.83 -28.07 6.53
CA ASN A 125 -8.35 -27.52 7.80
C ASN A 125 -8.25 -25.98 7.79
N THR A 126 -8.99 -25.29 6.92
CA THR A 126 -9.07 -23.82 6.95
C THR A 126 -10.19 -23.34 7.84
N ARG A 127 -9.92 -22.31 8.65
CA ARG A 127 -10.94 -21.62 9.45
C ARG A 127 -10.95 -20.13 9.11
N TRP A 128 -12.16 -19.61 8.93
CA TRP A 128 -12.42 -18.21 8.67
C TRP A 128 -12.77 -17.50 9.97
N PHE A 129 -12.36 -16.23 10.08
CA PHE A 129 -12.64 -15.36 11.21
C PHE A 129 -13.06 -13.99 10.68
N GLU A 130 -14.17 -13.46 11.18
CA GLU A 130 -14.62 -12.11 10.86
C GLU A 130 -14.58 -11.21 12.10
N ARG A 131 -14.09 -9.96 11.92
CA ARG A 131 -14.16 -8.86 12.89
C ARG A 131 -13.97 -9.27 14.36
N GLU A 132 -15.05 -9.40 15.14
CA GLU A 132 -14.99 -9.69 16.57
C GLU A 132 -14.32 -11.05 16.86
N GLU A 133 -14.44 -12.03 15.95
CA GLU A 133 -13.78 -13.33 16.10
C GLU A 133 -12.25 -13.21 16.04
N ILE A 134 -11.73 -12.28 15.23
CA ILE A 134 -10.30 -12.02 15.10
C ILE A 134 -9.72 -11.55 16.45
N THR A 135 -10.43 -10.66 17.15
CA THR A 135 -9.97 -10.12 18.44
C THR A 135 -10.05 -11.13 19.59
N LYS A 136 -10.95 -12.11 19.48
CA LYS A 136 -11.13 -13.20 20.45
C LYS A 136 -10.08 -14.28 20.24
N GLU A 137 -9.76 -14.57 18.99
CA GLU A 137 -8.73 -15.53 18.63
C GLU A 137 -7.34 -15.05 19.09
N ARG A 138 -6.47 -15.99 19.45
CA ARG A 138 -5.13 -15.69 19.93
C ARG A 138 -4.14 -16.19 18.90
N PHE A 139 -4.04 -15.49 17.77
CA PHE A 139 -3.07 -15.80 16.71
C PHE A 139 -1.60 -15.74 17.20
N GLY A 140 -1.35 -15.09 18.35
CA GLY A 140 0.00 -14.91 18.88
C GLY A 140 0.77 -13.84 18.10
N CYS A 141 2.09 -13.78 18.32
CA CYS A 141 2.99 -12.83 17.63
C CYS A 141 3.66 -13.41 16.37
N ALA A 142 3.30 -14.63 15.97
CA ALA A 142 3.96 -15.36 14.89
C ALA A 142 3.51 -14.94 13.48
N PHE A 143 2.49 -14.08 13.37
CA PHE A 143 1.90 -13.66 12.09
C PHE A 143 1.83 -12.12 11.94
N PRO A 144 2.98 -11.41 12.01
CA PRO A 144 3.02 -9.94 12.02
C PRO A 144 2.72 -9.29 10.66
N ASN A 145 2.79 -10.02 9.55
CA ASN A 145 2.43 -9.52 8.23
C ASN A 145 0.95 -9.76 7.91
N ALA A 146 0.38 -10.86 8.40
CA ALA A 146 -1.02 -11.20 8.21
C ALA A 146 -1.96 -10.38 9.08
N MET A 147 -1.54 -10.02 10.30
CA MET A 147 -2.38 -9.33 11.28
C MET A 147 -1.78 -7.99 11.70
N GLY A 148 -2.56 -6.91 11.54
CA GLY A 148 -2.11 -5.55 11.87
C GLY A 148 -2.48 -5.10 13.29
N PHE A 149 -3.68 -5.46 13.77
CA PHE A 149 -4.30 -4.97 15.00
C PHE A 149 -4.28 -3.44 15.15
N ASP A 150 -4.33 -2.73 14.03
CA ASP A 150 -4.30 -1.27 13.95
C ASP A 150 -5.73 -0.72 13.91
N SER A 151 -6.11 0.11 14.87
CA SER A 151 -7.46 0.67 14.91
C SER A 151 -7.77 1.63 13.75
N ALA A 152 -6.74 2.22 13.14
CA ALA A 152 -6.89 3.06 11.95
C ALA A 152 -7.12 2.21 10.68
N ARG A 153 -6.70 0.95 10.70
CA ARG A 153 -6.79 -0.02 9.59
C ARG A 153 -7.17 -1.39 10.15
N PRO A 154 -8.40 -1.53 10.67
CA PRO A 154 -8.78 -2.71 11.43
C PRO A 154 -8.74 -3.96 10.56
N ASP A 155 -8.28 -5.07 11.15
CA ASP A 155 -8.42 -6.39 10.55
C ASP A 155 -9.91 -6.76 10.49
N VAL A 156 -10.40 -7.10 9.30
CA VAL A 156 -11.83 -7.37 9.06
C VAL A 156 -12.09 -8.83 8.70
N LEU A 157 -11.09 -9.53 8.18
CA LEU A 157 -11.18 -10.92 7.74
C LEU A 157 -9.85 -11.63 7.98
N ALA A 158 -9.89 -12.87 8.44
CA ALA A 158 -8.71 -13.73 8.49
C ALA A 158 -9.05 -15.17 8.11
N VAL A 159 -8.09 -15.87 7.53
CA VAL A 159 -8.16 -17.28 7.16
C VAL A 159 -6.91 -17.98 7.67
N ALA A 160 -7.10 -18.90 8.62
CA ALA A 160 -6.02 -19.72 9.17
C ALA A 160 -6.07 -21.11 8.54
N LEU A 161 -4.90 -21.63 8.14
CA LEU A 161 -4.70 -23.02 7.79
C LEU A 161 -4.11 -23.75 9.00
N TYR A 162 -4.81 -24.78 9.49
CA TYR A 162 -4.35 -25.59 10.61
C TYR A 162 -3.63 -26.85 10.16
N GLN A 163 -2.55 -27.17 10.87
CA GLN A 163 -1.89 -28.47 10.86
C GLN A 163 -1.96 -29.06 12.28
N GLY A 164 -2.91 -29.98 12.48
CA GLY A 164 -3.27 -30.43 13.83
C GLY A 164 -3.91 -29.29 14.62
N GLU A 165 -3.36 -28.99 15.79
CA GLU A 165 -3.82 -27.89 16.66
C GLU A 165 -3.10 -26.56 16.39
N GLN A 166 -2.04 -26.56 15.58
CA GLN A 166 -1.22 -25.39 15.28
C GLN A 166 -1.68 -24.71 13.98
N ILE A 167 -1.65 -23.38 13.96
CA ILE A 167 -1.81 -22.60 12.72
C ILE A 167 -0.50 -22.67 11.94
N ALA A 168 -0.53 -23.25 10.74
CA ALA A 168 0.61 -23.34 9.83
C ALA A 168 0.78 -22.07 8.99
N ALA A 169 -0.33 -21.48 8.57
CA ALA A 169 -0.36 -20.26 7.78
C ALA A 169 -1.57 -19.40 8.14
N LEU A 170 -1.42 -18.10 8.03
CA LEU A 170 -2.46 -17.12 8.26
C LEU A 170 -2.46 -16.09 7.13
N ALA A 171 -3.63 -15.83 6.57
CA ALA A 171 -3.87 -14.67 5.72
C ALA A 171 -4.89 -13.76 6.40
N GLY A 172 -4.61 -12.46 6.46
CA GLY A 172 -5.51 -11.46 7.02
C GLY A 172 -5.78 -10.35 6.02
N ALA A 173 -6.92 -9.67 6.18
CA ALA A 173 -7.29 -8.51 5.40
C ALA A 173 -7.58 -7.32 6.33
N SER A 174 -6.83 -6.23 6.19
CA SER A 174 -7.02 -4.97 6.90
C SER A 174 -7.79 -3.98 6.04
N ALA A 175 -8.76 -3.28 6.63
CA ALA A 175 -9.50 -2.22 5.95
C ALA A 175 -8.69 -0.92 5.88
N ASP A 176 -7.69 -0.89 4.99
CA ASP A 176 -6.78 0.24 4.80
C ASP A 176 -7.49 1.53 4.39
N CYS A 177 -8.59 1.40 3.64
CA CYS A 177 -9.53 2.49 3.37
C CYS A 177 -10.95 1.94 3.19
N ALA A 178 -11.90 2.84 2.89
CA ALA A 178 -13.31 2.49 2.73
C ALA A 178 -13.59 1.51 1.59
N GLN A 179 -12.73 1.47 0.56
CA GLN A 179 -12.97 0.69 -0.66
C GLN A 179 -12.00 -0.48 -0.86
N PHE A 180 -10.83 -0.46 -0.21
CA PHE A 180 -9.78 -1.46 -0.41
C PHE A 180 -9.37 -2.07 0.91
N TRP A 181 -9.25 -3.40 0.89
CA TRP A 181 -8.62 -4.16 1.96
C TRP A 181 -7.25 -4.65 1.50
N GLN A 182 -6.24 -4.48 2.34
CA GLN A 182 -4.91 -5.01 2.09
C GLN A 182 -4.81 -6.42 2.65
N ILE A 183 -4.27 -7.35 1.85
CA ILE A 183 -4.07 -8.74 2.29
C ILE A 183 -2.61 -8.91 2.74
N GLY A 184 -2.44 -9.41 3.95
CA GLY A 184 -1.18 -9.85 4.51
C GLY A 184 -1.16 -11.37 4.66
N ILE A 185 0.01 -12.00 4.55
CA ILE A 185 0.17 -13.45 4.61
C ILE A 185 1.43 -13.79 5.41
N ASP A 186 1.32 -14.77 6.29
CA ASP A 186 2.43 -15.41 6.98
C ASP A 186 2.30 -16.93 6.90
N VAL A 187 3.42 -17.61 6.70
CA VAL A 187 3.57 -19.06 6.79
C VAL A 187 4.69 -19.33 7.79
N LEU A 188 4.46 -20.20 8.77
CA LEU A 188 5.50 -20.51 9.74
C LEU A 188 6.65 -21.28 9.06
N PRO A 189 7.92 -21.00 9.41
CA PRO A 189 9.09 -21.55 8.71
C PRO A 189 9.16 -23.08 8.61
N GLU A 190 8.50 -23.80 9.52
CA GLU A 190 8.45 -25.25 9.54
C GLU A 190 7.52 -25.90 8.48
N PHE A 191 6.76 -25.10 7.71
CA PHE A 191 5.79 -25.56 6.70
C PHE A 191 6.10 -25.14 5.26
#